data_AF-A0A970PH44-F1
#
_entry.id   AF-A0A970PH44-F1
#
_cell.length_a   1.000
_cell.length_b   1.000
_cell.length_c   1.000
_cell.angle_alpha   90.00
_cell.angle_beta   90.00
_cell.angle_gamma   90.00
#
_symmetry.space_group_name_H-M   'P 1'
#
loop_
_entity.id
_entity.type
_entity.pdbx_description
1 polymer ?
#
loop_
_entity_poly.entity_id
_entity_poly.type
_entity_poly.pdbx_seq_one_letter_code
_entity_poly.pdbx_strand_id
1 'polypeptide(L)' 'MKKKLLRIAIIIIAIILLLPIPIRYKDGGTVEYKAILYSVTDYHSLNGVDGYDTGIEIKVFGITIYENTTFEDK' A
#
# COMPACT_ATOMS: atom_id res chain seq x y z
N MET A 1 18.90 29.45 15.44
CA MET A 1 17.46 29.41 15.08
C MET A 1 17.21 28.67 13.76
N LYS A 2 17.93 28.99 12.67
CA LYS A 2 17.83 28.31 11.35
C LYS A 2 17.94 26.77 11.40
N LYS A 3 18.90 26.23 12.17
CA LYS A 3 19.06 24.77 12.35
C LYS A 3 17.87 24.09 13.06
N LYS A 4 17.18 24.80 13.96
CA LYS A 4 15.98 24.28 14.65
C LYS A 4 14.79 24.23 13.69
N LEU A 5 14.60 25.28 12.90
CA LEU A 5 13.60 25.33 11.82
C LEU A 5 13.82 24.22 10.79
N LEU A 6 15.07 24.00 10.36
CA LEU A 6 15.39 22.93 9.42
C LEU A 6 15.04 21.55 9.98
N ARG A 7 15.35 21.26 11.25
CA ARG A 7 14.98 19.99 11.88
C ARG A 7 13.47 19.79 11.91
N ILE A 8 12.71 20.83 12.25
CA ILE A 8 11.24 20.77 12.26
C ILE A 8 10.71 20.50 10.84
N ALA A 9 11.23 21.18 9.83
CA ALA A 9 10.83 20.96 8.44
C ALA A 9 11.10 19.51 7.98
N ILE A 10 12.27 18.95 8.32
CA ILE A 10 12.62 17.56 7.99
C ILE A 10 11.64 16.57 8.65
N ILE A 11 11.29 16.79 9.91
CA ILE A 11 10.33 15.93 10.63
C ILE A 11 8.95 15.98 9.98
N ILE A 12 8.48 17.17 9.61
CA ILE A 12 7.18 17.34 8.94
C ILE A 12 7.17 16.62 7.59
N ILE A 13 8.23 16.79 6.79
CA ILE A 13 8.38 16.10 5.51
C ILE A 13 8.38 14.58 5.74
N ALA A 14 9.17 14.08 6.70
CA ALA A 14 9.22 12.65 7.00
C ALA A 14 7.85 12.07 7.37
N ILE A 15 7.03 12.79 8.15
CA ILE A 15 5.67 12.36 8.48
C ILE A 15 4.79 12.30 7.22
N ILE A 16 4.86 13.31 6.36
CA ILE A 16 4.07 13.34 5.11
C ILE A 16 4.44 12.18 4.19
N LEU A 17 5.73 11.81 4.09
CA LEU A 17 6.19 10.70 3.25
C LEU A 17 5.74 9.31 3.76
N LEU A 18 5.35 9.21 5.04
CA LEU A 18 4.85 7.97 5.65
C LEU A 18 3.33 7.78 5.49
N LEU A 19 2.59 8.84 5.14
CA LEU A 19 1.15 8.76 4.94
C LEU A 19 0.83 8.05 3.61
N PRO A 20 0.15 6.90 3.63
CA PRO A 20 -0.20 6.20 2.41
C PRO A 20 -1.37 6.88 1.70
N ILE A 21 -1.35 6.84 0.37
CA ILE A 21 -2.43 7.29 -0.50
C ILE A 21 -3.24 6.04 -0.90
N PRO A 22 -4.55 5.99 -0.62
CA PRO A 22 -5.39 4.88 -1.03
C PRO A 22 -5.70 4.96 -2.53
N ILE A 23 -5.35 3.92 -3.28
CA ILE A 23 -5.61 3.74 -4.70
C ILE A 23 -6.63 2.61 -4.84
N ARG A 24 -7.79 2.91 -5.40
CA ARG A 24 -8.85 1.92 -5.61
C ARG A 24 -8.79 1.38 -7.03
N TYR A 25 -8.75 0.06 -7.17
CA TYR A 25 -8.77 -0.60 -8.47
C TYR A 25 -10.20 -0.79 -8.96
N LYS A 26 -10.34 -0.92 -10.28
CA LYS A 26 -11.62 -1.17 -10.96
C LYS A 26 -11.86 -2.67 -11.14
N ASP A 27 -11.56 -3.44 -10.11
CA ASP A 27 -11.53 -4.91 -10.15
C ASP A 27 -12.54 -5.53 -9.18
N GLY A 28 -13.40 -4.73 -8.54
CA GLY A 28 -14.45 -5.21 -7.64
C GLY A 28 -14.29 -4.75 -6.19
N GLY A 29 -13.11 -4.29 -5.79
CA GLY A 29 -12.91 -3.83 -4.41
C GLY A 29 -11.47 -3.71 -3.92
N THR A 30 -10.45 -4.02 -4.73
CA THR A 30 -9.05 -3.95 -4.27
C THR A 30 -8.64 -2.51 -3.96
N VAL A 31 -7.90 -2.34 -2.86
CA VAL A 31 -7.35 -1.06 -2.42
C VAL A 31 -5.85 -1.21 -2.13
N GLU A 32 -5.03 -0.43 -2.82
CA GLU A 32 -3.60 -0.28 -2.49
C GLU A 32 -3.39 0.99 -1.66
N TYR A 33 -2.90 0.83 -0.44
CA TYR A 33 -2.41 1.91 0.41
C TYR A 33 -0.94 2.16 0.09
N LYS A 34 -0.69 3.09 -0.83
CA LYS A 34 0.64 3.35 -1.37
C LYS A 34 1.33 4.53 -0.68
N ALA A 35 2.43 4.26 0.00
CA ALA A 35 3.38 5.27 0.44
C ALA A 35 4.65 5.24 -0.44
N ILE A 36 5.61 6.13 -0.16
CA ILE A 36 6.87 6.16 -0.92
C ILE A 36 7.75 4.96 -0.60
N LEU A 37 7.77 4.54 0.68
CA LEU A 37 8.67 3.49 1.17
C LEU A 37 8.01 2.11 1.19
N TYR A 38 6.68 2.05 1.20
CA TYR A 38 5.94 0.81 1.30
C TYR A 38 4.60 0.92 0.57
N SER A 39 4.04 -0.23 0.19
CA SER A 39 2.63 -0.32 -0.17
C SER A 39 2.01 -1.52 0.53
N VAL A 40 0.75 -1.37 0.90
CA VAL A 40 -0.09 -2.45 1.42
C VAL A 40 -1.27 -2.60 0.49
N THR A 41 -1.38 -3.73 -0.18
CA THR A 41 -2.50 -4.03 -1.08
C THR A 41 -3.46 -4.97 -0.36
N ASP A 42 -4.70 -4.52 -0.21
CA ASP A 42 -5.83 -5.33 0.23
C ASP A 42 -6.61 -5.76 -1.02
N TYR A 43 -6.42 -7.01 -1.41
CA TYR A 43 -7.06 -7.61 -2.58
C TYR A 43 -8.50 -7.97 -2.26
N HIS A 44 -9.40 -7.52 -3.13
CA HIS A 44 -10.81 -7.88 -3.10
C HIS A 44 -11.33 -7.83 -4.54
N SER A 45 -10.77 -8.68 -5.39
CA SER A 45 -11.08 -8.68 -6.82
C SER A 45 -12.22 -9.64 -7.12
N LEU A 46 -13.19 -9.21 -7.91
CA LEU A 46 -14.28 -10.04 -8.41
C LEU A 46 -13.73 -11.15 -9.31
N ASN A 47 -13.92 -12.39 -8.90
CA ASN A 47 -13.60 -13.56 -9.70
C ASN A 47 -14.84 -13.93 -10.55
N GLY A 48 -14.67 -14.00 -11.87
CA GLY A 48 -15.75 -14.00 -12.86
C GLY A 48 -16.69 -15.22 -12.87
N VAL A 49 -16.51 -16.18 -11.96
CA VAL A 49 -17.28 -17.44 -11.89
C VAL A 49 -18.13 -17.54 -10.61
N ASP A 50 -18.24 -16.45 -9.83
CA ASP A 50 -18.87 -16.32 -8.50
C ASP A 50 -17.86 -16.40 -7.34
N GLY A 51 -17.26 -15.26 -6.99
CA GLY A 51 -16.42 -15.15 -5.80
C GLY A 51 -15.62 -13.86 -5.77
N TYR A 52 -14.90 -13.66 -4.66
CA TYR A 52 -13.84 -12.66 -4.58
C TYR A 52 -12.52 -13.36 -4.33
N ASP A 53 -11.52 -13.01 -5.12
CA ASP A 53 -10.15 -13.32 -4.78
C ASP A 53 -9.68 -12.28 -3.76
N THR A 54 -9.23 -12.78 -2.61
CA THR A 54 -8.87 -11.94 -1.47
C THR A 54 -7.44 -12.17 -1.04
N GLY A 55 -6.85 -11.18 -0.40
CA GLY A 55 -5.50 -11.33 0.09
C GLY A 55 -4.88 -10.03 0.55
N ILE A 56 -3.72 -10.16 1.16
CA ILE A 56 -2.91 -9.01 1.57
C ILE A 56 -1.51 -9.19 1.01
N GLU A 57 -1.00 -8.15 0.38
CA GLU A 57 0.38 -8.04 -0.04
C GLU A 57 1.00 -6.81 0.63
N ILE A 58 2.22 -6.96 1.16
CA ILE A 58 3.00 -5.87 1.69
C ILE A 58 4.31 -5.78 0.91
N LYS A 59 4.55 -4.62 0.31
CA LYS A 59 5.79 -4.28 -0.36
C LYS A 59 6.54 -3.22 0.42
N VAL A 60 7.85 -3.38 0.54
CA VAL A 60 8.76 -2.39 1.11
C VAL A 60 9.86 -2.14 0.09
N PHE A 61 10.09 -0.89 -0.28
CA PHE A 61 10.96 -0.50 -1.41
C PHE A 61 10.65 -1.25 -2.72
N GLY A 62 9.38 -1.60 -2.94
CA GLY A 62 8.94 -2.38 -4.11
C GLY A 62 9.22 -3.88 -4.04
N ILE A 63 9.81 -4.37 -2.94
CA ILE A 63 10.07 -5.79 -2.70
C ILE A 63 8.91 -6.35 -1.88
N THR A 64 8.27 -7.42 -2.34
CA THR A 64 7.25 -8.15 -1.57
C THR A 64 7.90 -8.83 -0.38
N ILE A 65 7.49 -8.45 0.83
CA ILE A 65 7.99 -9.03 2.09
C ILE A 65 6.96 -9.92 2.76
N TYR A 66 5.69 -9.76 2.39
CA TYR A 66 4.59 -10.55 2.88
C TYR A 66 3.55 -10.66 1.77
N GLU A 67 3.07 -11.87 1.57
CA GLU A 67 2.02 -12.18 0.62
C GLU A 67 1.19 -13.30 1.23
N ASN A 68 -0.11 -13.06 1.32
CA ASN A 68 -1.08 -14.06 1.73
C ASN A 68 -2.34 -13.84 0.89
N THR A 69 -2.44 -14.58 -0.18
CA THR A 69 -3.50 -14.43 -1.17
C THR A 69 -4.22 -15.75 -1.38
N THR A 70 -5.50 -15.67 -1.73
CA THR A 70 -6.32 -16.82 -2.13
C THR A 70 -6.31 -17.03 -3.64
N PHE A 71 -5.45 -16.31 -4.37
CA PHE A 71 -5.26 -16.52 -5.80
C PHE A 71 -4.74 -17.94 -5.98
N GLU A 72 -5.49 -18.82 -6.64
CA GLU A 72 -4.96 -20.10 -7.06
C GLU A 72 -3.80 -19.83 -8.04
N ASP A 73 -2.59 -20.29 -7.70
CA ASP A 73 -1.45 -20.32 -8.61
C ASP A 73 -1.86 -21.10 -9.87
N LYS A 74 -2.14 -20.39 -10.96
CA LYS A 74 -2.40 -20.98 -12.28
C LYS A 74 -1.11 -21.35 -12.99
#